data_AF-A0A7W6PT88-F1
#
_entry.id   AF-A0A7W6PT88-F1
#
_cell.length_a   1.000
_cell.length_b   1.000
_cell.length_c   1.000
_cell.angle_alpha   90.00
_cell.angle_beta   90.00
_cell.angle_gamma   90.00
#
_symmetry.space_group_name_H-M   'P 1'
#
loop_
_entity.id
_entity.type
_entity.pdbx_description
1 polymer ?
#
loop_
_entity_poly.entity_id
_entity_poly.type
_entity_poly.pdbx_seq_one_letter_code
_entity_poly.pdbx_strand_id
1 'polypeptide(L)'
;MVGFFIIAPAALVLKLALLPFEKPVERSPQEVATYLRDFLEGKGGYGDWDYFTSTEIADPRLNDIRERAANLNLPFGEEEEALLEELITEVMEIVAEEAAF
;
A
#
# COMPACT_ATOMS: atom_id res chain seq x y z
N MET A 1 2.31 -5.70 45.55
CA MET A 1 1.46 -5.16 44.46
C MET A 1 2.16 -4.00 43.73
N VAL A 2 3.48 -4.06 43.52
CA VAL A 2 4.25 -2.97 42.85
C VAL A 2 4.90 -3.47 41.55
N GLY A 3 5.37 -4.73 41.53
CA GLY A 3 5.94 -5.34 40.32
C GLY A 3 4.94 -5.49 39.16
N PHE A 4 3.65 -5.68 39.43
CA PHE A 4 2.63 -5.86 38.39
C PHE A 4 2.43 -4.59 37.54
N PHE A 5 2.54 -3.40 38.15
CA PHE A 5 2.37 -2.11 37.47
C PHE A 5 3.57 -1.71 36.59
N ILE A 6 4.73 -2.34 36.75
CA ILE A 6 5.91 -2.10 35.92
C ILE A 6 6.07 -3.21 34.87
N ILE A 7 5.81 -4.47 35.22
CA ILE A 7 5.99 -5.61 34.32
C ILE A 7 4.94 -5.60 33.20
N ALA A 8 3.68 -5.26 33.49
CA ALA A 8 2.62 -5.24 32.50
C ALA A 8 2.87 -4.25 31.33
N PRO A 9 3.21 -2.95 31.57
CA PRO A 9 3.52 -2.03 30.48
C PRO A 9 4.82 -2.42 29.74
N ALA A 10 5.85 -2.92 30.43
CA ALA A 10 7.08 -3.37 29.78
C ALA A 10 6.84 -4.57 28.85
N ALA A 11 6.02 -5.54 29.27
CA ALA A 11 5.64 -6.68 28.45
C ALA A 11 4.77 -6.27 27.24
N LEU A 12 3.91 -5.26 27.39
CA LEU A 12 3.11 -4.73 26.28
C LEU A 12 4.00 -4.04 25.23
N VAL A 13 4.93 -3.18 25.66
CA VAL A 13 5.88 -2.52 24.75
C VAL A 13 6.75 -3.54 24.04
N LEU A 14 7.26 -4.55 24.75
CA LEU A 14 8.03 -5.64 24.16
C LEU A 14 7.19 -6.43 23.15
N LYS A 15 5.93 -6.73 23.47
CA LYS A 15 5.02 -7.45 22.56
C LYS A 15 4.71 -6.64 21.31
N LEU A 16 4.52 -5.32 21.42
CA LEU A 16 4.33 -4.42 20.27
C LEU A 16 5.60 -4.31 19.42
N ALA A 17 6.78 -4.29 20.03
CA ALA A 17 8.06 -4.30 19.31
C ALA A 17 8.36 -5.63 18.61
N LEU A 18 7.75 -6.72 19.07
CA LEU A 18 7.91 -8.08 18.53
C LEU A 18 6.74 -8.51 17.62
N LEU A 19 5.65 -7.75 17.55
CA LEU A 19 4.63 -7.96 16.53
C LEU A 19 5.25 -7.54 15.21
N PRO A 20 5.42 -8.46 14.25
CA PRO A 20 5.88 -8.06 12.94
C PRO A 20 4.85 -7.08 12.38
N PHE A 21 5.35 -6.10 11.63
CA PHE A 21 4.56 -5.35 10.66
C PHE A 21 3.53 -6.27 10.00
N GLU A 22 2.31 -5.77 9.79
CA GLU A 22 1.23 -6.54 9.20
C GLU A 22 1.76 -7.33 8.01
N LYS A 23 1.47 -8.64 7.96
CA LYS A 23 2.00 -9.49 6.89
C LYS A 23 1.63 -8.86 5.54
N PRO A 24 2.56 -8.78 4.58
CA PRO A 24 2.27 -8.28 3.26
C PRO A 24 1.03 -8.98 2.69
N VAL A 25 0.11 -8.20 2.14
CA VAL A 25 -1.14 -8.69 1.61
C VAL A 25 -0.94 -9.21 0.19
N GLU A 26 -1.58 -10.33 -0.12
CA GLU A 26 -1.66 -10.82 -1.51
C GLU A 26 -2.61 -9.92 -2.29
N ARG A 27 -2.13 -9.38 -3.41
CA ARG A 27 -2.94 -8.59 -4.36
C ARG A 27 -2.57 -8.98 -5.77
N SER A 28 -3.56 -9.01 -6.63
CA SER A 28 -3.38 -9.16 -8.07
C SER A 28 -2.99 -7.83 -8.71
N PRO A 29 -2.29 -7.84 -9.86
CA PRO A 29 -2.01 -6.62 -10.62
C PRO A 29 -3.28 -5.85 -11.01
N GLN A 30 -4.39 -6.55 -11.29
CA GLN A 30 -5.66 -5.92 -11.65
C GLN A 30 -6.24 -5.13 -10.47
N GLU A 31 -6.16 -5.66 -9.25
CA GLU A 31 -6.58 -4.93 -8.04
C GLU A 31 -5.74 -3.68 -7.83
N VAL A 32 -4.41 -3.76 -7.99
CA VAL A 32 -3.52 -2.59 -7.88
C VAL A 32 -3.86 -1.54 -8.94
N ALA A 33 -4.08 -1.95 -10.19
CA ALA A 33 -4.51 -1.05 -11.25
C ALA A 33 -5.84 -0.35 -10.94
N THR A 34 -6.78 -1.06 -10.31
CA THR A 34 -8.04 -0.47 -9.86
C THR A 34 -7.82 0.59 -8.79
N TYR A 35 -6.98 0.35 -7.77
CA TYR A 35 -6.69 1.38 -6.76
C TYR A 35 -6.12 2.66 -7.36
N LEU A 36 -5.14 2.53 -8.27
CA LEU A 36 -4.50 3.69 -8.90
C LEU A 36 -5.49 4.47 -9.79
N ARG A 37 -6.29 3.77 -10.59
CA ARG A 37 -7.30 4.38 -11.47
C ARG A 37 -8.44 5.02 -10.69
N ASP A 38 -8.96 4.32 -9.69
CA ASP A 38 -10.06 4.83 -8.87
C ASP A 38 -9.64 6.08 -8.11
N PHE A 39 -8.37 6.18 -7.71
CA PHE A 39 -7.84 7.41 -7.15
C PHE A 39 -7.77 8.54 -8.19
N LEU A 40 -7.16 8.28 -9.36
CA LEU A 40 -7.04 9.26 -10.45
C LEU A 40 -8.40 9.83 -10.88
N GLU A 41 -9.39 8.95 -11.00
CA GLU A 41 -10.73 9.28 -11.50
C GLU A 41 -11.65 9.81 -10.39
N GLY A 42 -11.18 9.88 -9.14
CA GLY A 42 -11.99 10.29 -7.99
C GLY A 42 -13.15 9.33 -7.67
N LYS A 43 -13.02 8.05 -8.03
CA LYS A 43 -14.01 6.99 -7.84
C LYS A 43 -13.76 6.10 -6.62
N GLY A 44 -12.58 6.21 -6.00
CA GLY A 44 -12.22 5.46 -4.80
C GLY A 44 -13.12 5.79 -3.61
N GLY A 45 -13.29 4.81 -2.71
CA GLY A 45 -13.94 4.98 -1.44
C GLY A 45 -13.15 5.85 -0.47
N TYR A 46 -13.84 6.36 0.56
CA TYR A 46 -13.20 7.11 1.63
C TYR A 46 -12.14 6.25 2.33
N GLY A 47 -10.89 6.69 2.30
CA GLY A 47 -9.75 6.01 2.92
C GLY A 47 -9.12 4.88 2.09
N ASP A 48 -9.61 4.61 0.86
CA ASP A 48 -9.05 3.54 0.03
C ASP A 48 -7.60 3.82 -0.38
N TRP A 49 -7.28 5.08 -0.67
CA TRP A 49 -5.90 5.49 -0.98
C TRP A 49 -4.96 5.32 0.20
N ASP A 50 -5.37 5.80 1.38
CA ASP A 50 -4.58 5.66 2.61
C ASP A 50 -4.38 4.18 2.95
N TYR A 51 -5.43 3.36 2.82
CA TYR A 51 -5.36 1.92 3.02
C TYR A 51 -4.38 1.26 2.04
N PHE A 52 -4.51 1.56 0.74
CA PHE A 52 -3.63 1.01 -0.29
C PHE A 52 -2.16 1.39 -0.07
N THR A 53 -1.88 2.69 0.14
CA THR A 53 -0.52 3.20 0.29
C THR A 53 0.14 2.80 1.60
N SER A 54 -0.61 2.47 2.65
CA SER A 54 -0.07 2.03 3.94
C SER A 54 0.06 0.51 4.11
N THR A 55 -0.46 -0.29 3.18
CA THR A 55 -0.44 -1.76 3.29
C THR A 55 0.64 -2.34 2.37
N GLU A 56 1.65 -3.02 2.94
CA GLU A 56 2.66 -3.74 2.15
C GLU A 56 2.02 -4.83 1.28
N ILE A 57 2.49 -4.96 0.03
CA ILE A 57 2.01 -5.98 -0.91
C ILE A 57 3.06 -7.11 -1.01
N ALA A 58 2.60 -8.36 -1.06
CA ALA A 58 3.47 -9.53 -1.08
C ALA A 58 4.31 -9.64 -2.36
N ASP A 59 3.72 -9.32 -3.52
CA ASP A 59 4.46 -9.25 -4.79
C ASP A 59 5.41 -8.04 -4.78
N PRO A 60 6.74 -8.25 -4.95
CA PRO A 60 7.71 -7.16 -4.89
C PRO A 60 7.56 -6.10 -5.98
N ARG A 61 7.12 -6.45 -7.20
CA ARG A 61 6.89 -5.49 -8.30
C ARG A 61 5.70 -4.61 -7.98
N LEU A 62 4.61 -5.22 -7.53
CA LEU A 62 3.41 -4.48 -7.13
C LEU A 62 3.66 -3.63 -5.88
N ASN A 63 4.50 -4.12 -4.96
CA ASN A 63 4.88 -3.34 -3.79
C ASN A 63 5.73 -2.12 -4.19
N ASP A 64 6.70 -2.25 -5.12
CA ASP A 64 7.46 -1.10 -5.63
C ASP A 64 6.56 0.00 -6.20
N ILE A 65 5.59 -0.38 -7.05
CA ILE A 65 4.58 0.53 -7.60
C ILE A 65 3.78 1.21 -6.48
N ARG A 66 3.35 0.45 -5.46
CA ARG A 66 2.67 0.99 -4.28
C ARG A 66 3.55 1.98 -3.52
N GLU A 67 4.84 1.70 -3.31
CA GLU A 67 5.73 2.63 -2.61
C GLU A 67 5.91 3.92 -3.41
N ARG A 68 6.07 3.83 -4.73
CA ARG A 68 6.16 5.00 -5.62
C ARG A 68 4.88 5.82 -5.58
N ALA A 69 3.71 5.17 -5.63
CA ALA A 69 2.42 5.83 -5.47
C ALA A 69 2.29 6.53 -4.10
N ALA A 70 2.74 5.88 -3.02
CA ALA A 70 2.70 6.43 -1.66
C ALA A 70 3.61 7.67 -1.48
N ASN A 71 4.61 7.85 -2.34
CA ASN A 71 5.53 9.00 -2.30
C ASN A 71 5.04 10.18 -3.16
N LEU A 72 3.91 10.07 -3.86
CA LEU A 72 3.31 11.19 -4.59
C LEU A 72 2.74 12.23 -3.62
N ASN A 73 2.92 13.51 -3.93
CA ASN A 73 2.51 14.60 -3.04
C ASN A 73 1.03 14.91 -3.18
N LEU A 74 0.28 14.78 -2.09
CA LEU A 74 -1.12 15.21 -2.03
C LEU A 74 -1.24 16.70 -1.66
N PRO A 75 -2.20 17.46 -2.23
CA PRO A 75 -3.10 17.07 -3.33
C PRO A 75 -2.35 16.98 -4.66
N PHE A 76 -2.77 16.09 -5.56
CA PHE A 76 -2.12 15.92 -6.85
C PHE A 76 -2.27 17.18 -7.72
N GLY A 77 -1.16 17.60 -8.31
CA GLY A 77 -1.13 18.50 -9.46
C GLY A 77 -0.89 17.72 -10.75
N GLU A 78 -0.68 18.44 -11.85
CA GLU A 78 -0.47 17.85 -13.18
C GLU A 78 0.73 16.88 -13.22
N GLU A 79 1.77 17.13 -12.42
CA GLU A 79 2.96 16.27 -12.34
C GLU A 79 2.65 14.94 -11.64
N GLU A 80 1.98 14.98 -10.48
CA GLU A 80 1.60 13.77 -9.76
C GLU A 80 0.57 12.93 -10.52
N GLU A 81 -0.37 13.56 -11.24
CA GLU A 81 -1.29 12.85 -12.13
C GLU A 81 -0.54 12.13 -13.26
N ALA A 82 0.42 12.77 -13.91
CA ALA A 82 1.23 12.15 -14.96
C ALA A 82 2.08 10.99 -14.44
N LEU A 83 2.66 11.13 -13.24
CA LEU A 83 3.40 10.04 -12.59
C LEU A 83 2.47 8.88 -12.22
N LEU A 84 1.25 9.16 -11.77
CA LEU A 84 0.28 8.11 -11.49
C LEU A 84 -0.15 7.38 -12.76
N GLU A 85 -0.31 8.07 -13.88
CA GLU A 85 -0.60 7.46 -15.20
C GLU A 85 0.55 6.54 -15.66
N GLU A 86 1.81 6.93 -15.40
CA GLU A 86 2.97 6.07 -15.65
C GLU A 86 2.89 4.77 -14.84
N LEU A 87 2.59 4.87 -13.54
CA LEU A 87 2.40 3.71 -12.66
C LEU A 87 1.24 2.82 -13.10
N ILE A 88 0.13 3.41 -13.57
CA ILE A 88 -1.01 2.68 -14.14
C ILE A 88 -0.58 1.94 -15.41
N THR A 89 0.26 2.54 -16.24
CA THR A 89 0.78 1.89 -17.44
C THR A 89 1.65 0.68 -17.06
N GLU A 90 2.58 0.87 -16.13
CA GLU A 90 3.48 -0.18 -15.65
C GLU A 90 2.71 -1.38 -15.09
N VAL A 91 1.74 -1.16 -14.20
CA VAL A 91 0.93 -2.27 -13.66
C VAL A 91 0.10 -2.98 -14.74
N MET A 92 -0.34 -2.27 -15.78
CA MET A 92 -1.07 -2.87 -16.89
C MET A 92 -0.19 -3.71 -17.82
N GLU A 93 1.10 -3.41 -17.92
CA GLU A 93 2.07 -4.30 -18.56
C GLU A 93 2.17 -5.62 -17.79
N ILE A 94 2.21 -5.59 -16.45
CA ILE A 94 2.17 -6.79 -15.61
C ILE A 94 0.88 -7.58 -15.83
N VAL A 95 -0.27 -6.90 -15.86
CA VAL A 95 -1.57 -7.54 -16.18
C VAL A 95 -1.52 -8.24 -17.54
N ALA A 96 -0.91 -7.62 -18.55
CA ALA A 96 -0.81 -8.19 -19.89
C ALA A 96 0.16 -9.38 -19.95
N GLU A 97 1.27 -9.32 -19.21
CA GLU A 97 2.22 -10.43 -19.04
C GLU A 97 1.50 -11.65 -18.45
N GLU A 98 0.74 -11.48 -17.36
CA GLU A 98 0.01 -12.58 -16.71
C GLU A 98 -1.09 -13.18 -17.59
N ALA A 99 -1.77 -12.37 -18.41
CA ALA A 99 -2.81 -12.84 -19.31
C ALA A 99 -2.28 -13.63 -20.52
N ALA A 100 -0.98 -13.56 -20.79
CA ALA A 100 -0.33 -14.27 -21.89
C ALA A 100 0.11 -15.71 -21.54
N PHE A 101 -0.01 -16.12 -20.28
CA PHE A 101 0.31 -17.46 -19.76
C PHE A 101 -0.96 -18.27 -19.43
#